data_AF-A0A1B6GF86-F1
#
_entry.id   AF-A0A1B6GF86-F1
#
_cell.length_a   1.000
_cell.length_b   1.000
_cell.length_c   1.000
_cell.angle_alpha   90.00
_cell.angle_beta   90.00
_cell.angle_gamma   90.00
#
_symmetry.space_group_name_H-M   'P 1'
#
loop_
_entity.id
_entity.type
_entity.pdbx_description
1 polymer ?
#
loop_
_entity_poly.entity_id
_entity_poly.type
_entity_poly.pdbx_seq_one_letter_code
_entity_poly.pdbx_strand_id
1 'polypeptide(L)'
;SIINEIITAVTSLEETNKVYCLTALGGCGKTFVQKAIMHKLRSLGLACFACAYSGIAASLLEGGRTIHNMFKLPVPINEYSVSGIKINSEEANRLKNCSLII
;
A
#
# COMPACT_ATOMS: atom_id res chain seq x y z
N SER A 1 10.38 -5.82 -16.50
CA SER A 1 10.55 -4.87 -15.38
C SER A 1 9.51 -5.19 -14.33
N ILE A 2 9.88 -5.18 -13.04
CA ILE A 2 8.95 -5.42 -11.92
C ILE A 2 7.73 -4.49 -11.94
N ILE A 3 7.90 -3.27 -12.45
CA ILE A 3 6.79 -2.31 -12.62
C ILE A 3 5.70 -2.88 -13.52
N ASN A 4 6.07 -3.39 -14.71
CA ASN A 4 5.10 -3.93 -15.66
C ASN A 4 4.44 -5.20 -15.12
N GLU A 5 5.20 -6.04 -14.42
CA GLU A 5 4.68 -7.26 -13.82
C GLU A 5 3.60 -6.95 -12.78
N ILE A 6 3.86 -5.99 -11.87
CA ILE A 6 2.90 -5.56 -10.86
C ILE A 6 1.68 -4.90 -11.50
N ILE A 7 1.89 -4.01 -12.49
CA ILE A 7 0.75 -3.37 -13.19
C ILE A 7 -0.13 -4.43 -13.84
N THR A 8 0.46 -5.37 -14.58
CA THR A 8 -0.29 -6.44 -15.24
C THR A 8 -1.05 -7.29 -14.23
N ALA A 9 -0.42 -7.64 -13.10
CA ALA A 9 -1.08 -8.42 -12.04
C ALA A 9 -2.25 -7.68 -11.37
N VAL A 10 -2.17 -6.35 -11.25
CA VAL A 10 -3.25 -5.54 -10.68
C VAL A 10 -4.38 -5.31 -11.69
N THR A 11 -4.05 -5.22 -12.99
CA THR A 11 -5.04 -4.94 -14.06
C THR A 11 -5.62 -6.20 -14.72
N SER A 12 -5.13 -7.39 -14.40
CA SER A 12 -5.63 -8.63 -14.96
C SER A 12 -7.04 -8.94 -14.47
N LEU A 13 -7.83 -9.62 -15.30
CA LEU A 13 -9.16 -10.11 -14.93
C LEU A 13 -9.10 -11.30 -13.94
N GLU A 14 -7.92 -11.89 -13.76
CA GLU A 14 -7.69 -12.93 -12.76
C GLU A 14 -7.51 -12.30 -11.38
N GLU A 15 -8.27 -12.76 -10.40
CA GLU A 15 -8.03 -12.42 -8.99
C GLU A 15 -6.70 -13.04 -8.56
N THR A 16 -5.72 -12.19 -8.22
CA THR A 16 -4.42 -12.65 -7.75
C THR A 16 -4.08 -12.06 -6.38
N ASN A 17 -3.82 -12.93 -5.41
CA ASN A 17 -3.31 -12.55 -4.09
C ASN A 17 -1.78 -12.66 -4.09
N LYS A 18 -1.10 -11.70 -4.73
CA LYS A 18 0.37 -11.70 -4.89
C LYS A 18 1.03 -10.74 -3.92
N VAL A 19 2.16 -11.17 -3.35
CA VAL A 19 3.03 -10.34 -2.51
C VAL A 19 4.37 -10.19 -3.21
N TYR A 20 4.84 -8.94 -3.30
CA TYR A 20 6.10 -8.59 -3.92
C TYR A 20 7.03 -7.95 -2.87
N CYS A 21 8.32 -8.28 -2.93
CA CYS A 21 9.34 -7.67 -2.07
C CYS A 21 10.39 -6.95 -2.92
N LEU A 22 10.57 -5.65 -2.68
CA LEU A 22 11.57 -4.83 -3.36
C LEU A 22 12.77 -4.56 -2.44
N THR A 23 13.82 -5.36 -2.59
CA THR A 23 15.07 -5.23 -1.83
C THR A 23 16.17 -4.63 -2.69
N ALA A 24 16.81 -3.57 -2.20
CA ALA A 24 17.98 -2.97 -2.84
C ALA A 24 18.79 -2.16 -1.83
N LEU A 25 20.05 -1.84 -2.16
CA LEU A 25 20.89 -0.94 -1.36
C LEU A 25 20.35 0.50 -1.37
N GLY A 26 20.91 1.35 -0.51
CA GLY A 26 20.66 2.79 -0.54
C GLY A 26 21.00 3.37 -1.91
N GLY A 27 20.19 4.31 -2.40
CA GLY A 27 20.43 4.96 -3.70
C GLY A 27 20.00 4.16 -4.95
N CYS A 28 19.58 2.90 -4.84
CA CYS A 28 19.17 2.08 -5.98
C CYS A 28 17.76 2.37 -6.55
N GLY A 29 17.18 3.55 -6.27
CA GLY A 29 15.92 3.96 -6.89
C GLY A 29 14.64 3.24 -6.42
N LYS A 30 14.62 2.58 -5.25
CA LYS A 30 13.40 1.92 -4.73
C LYS A 30 12.20 2.87 -4.65
N THR A 31 12.43 4.08 -4.13
CA THR A 31 11.40 5.13 -4.06
C THR A 31 10.90 5.52 -5.45
N PHE A 32 11.75 5.53 -6.46
CA PHE A 32 11.34 5.77 -7.84
C PHE A 32 10.41 4.66 -8.34
N VAL A 33 10.76 3.40 -8.11
CA VAL A 33 9.91 2.25 -8.48
C VAL A 33 8.53 2.33 -7.80
N GLN A 34 8.50 2.60 -6.50
CA GLN A 34 7.25 2.75 -5.75
C GLN A 34 6.39 3.89 -6.33
N LYS A 35 6.98 5.05 -6.59
CA LYS A 35 6.27 6.20 -7.19
C LYS A 35 5.76 5.89 -8.60
N ALA A 36 6.58 5.25 -9.44
CA ALA A 36 6.20 4.89 -10.80
C ALA A 36 4.98 3.97 -10.83
N ILE A 37 4.94 2.96 -9.96
CA ILE A 37 3.79 2.05 -9.81
C ILE A 37 2.55 2.83 -9.35
N MET A 38 2.68 3.62 -8.28
CA MET A 38 1.57 4.39 -7.71
C MET A 38 0.97 5.37 -8.72
N HIS A 39 1.80 6.15 -9.42
CA HIS A 39 1.33 7.09 -10.43
C HIS A 39 0.67 6.37 -11.61
N LYS A 40 1.24 5.26 -12.07
CA LYS A 40 0.69 4.52 -13.20
C LYS A 40 -0.66 3.87 -12.87
N LEU A 41 -0.84 3.31 -11.66
CA LEU A 41 -2.12 2.74 -11.26
C LEU A 41 -3.17 3.83 -10.99
N ARG A 42 -2.77 4.93 -10.33
CA ARG A 42 -3.67 6.08 -10.12
C ARG A 42 -4.12 6.72 -11.44
N SER A 43 -3.26 6.77 -12.46
CA SER A 43 -3.66 7.29 -13.78
C SER A 43 -4.66 6.39 -14.52
N LEU A 44 -4.79 5.12 -14.10
CA LEU A 44 -5.83 4.20 -14.54
C LEU A 44 -7.11 4.30 -13.68
N GLY A 45 -7.17 5.23 -12.74
CA GLY A 45 -8.32 5.39 -11.82
C GLY A 45 -8.35 4.38 -10.67
N LEU A 46 -7.29 3.60 -10.47
CA LEU A 46 -7.22 2.59 -9.42
C LEU A 46 -6.84 3.20 -8.07
N ALA A 47 -7.47 2.72 -7.00
CA ALA A 47 -7.17 3.15 -5.65
C ALA A 47 -5.92 2.42 -5.13
N CYS A 48 -4.88 3.18 -4.79
CA CYS A 48 -3.65 2.64 -4.22
C CYS A 48 -3.28 3.40 -2.94
N PHE A 49 -2.88 2.66 -1.91
CA PHE A 49 -2.50 3.21 -0.62
C PHE A 49 -1.02 2.96 -0.33
N ALA A 50 -0.38 3.96 0.28
CA ALA A 50 1.00 3.88 0.72
C ALA A 50 1.04 3.92 2.24
N CYS A 51 1.77 3.00 2.86
CA CYS A 51 1.91 2.92 4.30
C CYS A 51 3.34 2.59 4.74
N ALA A 52 3.69 3.04 5.95
CA ALA A 52 4.99 2.74 6.54
C ALA A 52 4.89 2.56 8.05
N TYR A 53 5.90 1.95 8.66
CA TYR A 53 5.92 1.74 10.11
C TYR A 53 6.11 3.05 10.89
N SER A 54 7.07 3.89 10.48
CA SER A 54 7.36 5.17 11.12
C SER A 54 6.64 6.35 10.46
N GLY A 55 6.32 7.37 11.25
CA GLY A 55 5.70 8.60 10.75
C GLY A 55 6.57 9.35 9.73
N ILE A 56 7.90 9.34 9.93
CA ILE A 56 8.86 9.96 9.01
C ILE A 56 8.85 9.23 7.67
N ALA A 57 8.92 7.89 7.67
CA ALA A 57 8.87 7.11 6.44
C ALA A 57 7.52 7.29 5.72
N ALA A 58 6.41 7.32 6.46
CA ALA A 58 5.09 7.57 5.88
C ALA A 58 5.01 8.95 5.20
N SER A 59 5.62 9.98 5.81
CA SER A 59 5.62 11.35 5.27
C SER A 59 6.44 11.48 3.97
N LEU A 60 7.39 10.58 3.73
CA LEU A 60 8.15 10.51 2.48
C LEU A 60 7.38 9.86 1.33
N LEU A 61 6.30 9.13 1.64
CA LEU A 61 5.41 8.51 0.66
C LEU A 61 4.29 9.47 0.30
N GLU A 62 3.95 9.58 -0.99
CA GLU A 62 2.89 10.47 -1.45
C GLU A 62 1.51 9.97 -0.99
N GLY A 63 0.87 10.73 -0.10
CA GLY A 63 -0.36 10.32 0.57
C GLY A 63 -0.15 9.20 1.60
N GLY A 64 1.10 9.01 2.04
CA GLY A 64 1.48 7.96 2.96
C GLY A 64 0.87 8.10 4.35
N ARG A 65 0.53 6.96 4.96
CA ARG A 65 0.04 6.88 6.35
C ARG A 65 0.89 5.90 7.15
N THR A 66 0.95 6.07 8.47
CA THR A 66 1.52 5.00 9.29
C THR A 66 0.62 3.77 9.24
N ILE A 67 1.17 2.55 9.40
CA ILE A 67 0.36 1.33 9.46
C ILE A 67 -0.72 1.42 10.56
N HIS A 68 -0.37 2.07 11.67
CA HIS A 68 -1.26 2.30 12.81
C HIS A 68 -2.47 3.15 12.40
N ASN A 69 -2.26 4.23 11.65
CA ASN A 69 -3.34 5.10 11.20
C ASN A 69 -4.12 4.47 10.03
N MET A 70 -3.44 3.82 9.09
CA MET A 70 -4.06 3.20 7.93
C MET A 70 -5.06 2.11 8.32
N PHE A 71 -4.68 1.26 9.28
CA PHE A 71 -5.46 0.11 9.71
C PHE A 71 -6.13 0.29 11.08
N LYS A 72 -6.08 1.50 11.67
CA LYS A 72 -6.56 1.81 13.04
C LYS A 72 -6.07 0.77 14.06
N LEU A 73 -4.79 0.45 14.04
CA LEU A 73 -4.17 -0.48 14.98
C LEU A 73 -3.79 0.26 16.28
N PRO A 74 -3.90 -0.39 17.44
CA PRO A 74 -3.48 0.20 18.71
C PRO A 74 -1.96 0.41 18.73
N VAL A 75 -1.51 1.37 19.56
CA VAL A 75 -0.09 1.62 19.85
C VAL A 75 0.10 1.40 21.36
N PRO A 76 0.90 0.42 21.81
CA PRO A 76 1.72 -0.51 21.02
C PRO A 76 0.91 -1.65 20.36
N ILE A 77 1.43 -2.19 19.25
CA ILE A 77 0.92 -3.40 18.59
C ILE A 77 1.51 -4.64 19.27
N ASN A 78 0.67 -5.65 19.48
CA ASN A 78 1.04 -7.01 19.90
C ASN A 78 0.31 -8.07 19.04
N GLU A 79 0.56 -9.35 19.30
CA GLU A 79 -0.04 -10.47 18.57
C GLU A 79 -1.57 -10.60 18.71
N TYR A 80 -2.16 -9.95 19.73
CA TYR A 80 -3.60 -9.91 19.97
C TYR A 80 -4.25 -8.62 19.46
N SER A 81 -3.47 -7.73 18.85
CA SER A 81 -3.97 -6.44 18.38
C SER A 81 -4.85 -6.64 17.17
N VAL A 82 -6.06 -6.09 17.25
CA VAL A 82 -7.04 -6.11 16.18
C VAL A 82 -7.26 -4.71 15.63
N SER A 83 -7.60 -4.62 14.35
CA SER A 83 -7.96 -3.36 13.71
C SER A 83 -9.24 -2.78 14.34
N GLY A 84 -9.24 -1.49 14.65
CA GLY A 84 -10.43 -0.75 15.05
C GLY A 84 -11.35 -0.35 13.89
N ILE A 85 -11.08 -0.81 12.67
CA ILE A 85 -11.92 -0.52 11.50
C ILE A 85 -13.24 -1.31 11.60
N LYS A 86 -14.37 -0.59 11.57
CA LYS A 86 -15.69 -1.22 11.54
C LYS A 86 -16.00 -1.67 10.12
N ILE A 87 -16.53 -2.87 9.95
CA ILE A 87 -16.81 -3.50 8.64
C ILE A 87 -17.66 -2.62 7.70
N ASN A 88 -18.55 -1.80 8.26
CA ASN A 88 -19.47 -0.92 7.53
C ASN A 88 -19.01 0.55 7.51
N SER A 89 -17.76 0.84 7.85
CA SER A 89 -17.23 2.20 7.79
C SER A 89 -16.73 2.57 6.40
N GLU A 90 -16.60 3.87 6.14
CA GLU A 90 -16.01 4.37 4.89
C GLU A 90 -14.59 3.85 4.69
N GLU A 91 -13.79 3.75 5.76
CA GLU A 91 -12.43 3.25 5.69
C GLU A 91 -12.38 1.77 5.28
N ALA A 92 -13.32 0.94 5.77
CA ALA A 92 -13.44 -0.44 5.33
C ALA A 92 -13.78 -0.52 3.85
N ASN A 93 -14.70 0.32 3.36
CA ASN A 93 -15.05 0.36 1.94
C ASN A 93 -13.87 0.82 1.07
N ARG A 94 -13.09 1.79 1.54
CA ARG A 94 -11.86 2.24 0.87
C ARG A 94 -10.83 1.12 0.78
N LEU A 95 -10.65 0.33 1.84
CA LEU A 95 -9.75 -0.83 1.84
C LEU A 95 -10.24 -1.94 0.91
N LYS A 96 -11.54 -2.23 0.89
CA LYS A 96 -12.14 -3.22 -0.04
C LYS A 96 -11.93 -2.85 -1.51
N ASN A 97 -11.98 -1.55 -1.82
CA ASN A 97 -11.78 -1.04 -3.18
C ASN A 97 -10.30 -0.77 -3.52
N CYS A 98 -9.38 -1.09 -2.61
CA CYS A 98 -7.95 -0.86 -2.82
C CYS A 98 -7.38 -1.93 -3.76
N SER A 99 -6.69 -1.50 -4.82
CA SER A 99 -6.03 -2.39 -5.77
C SER A 99 -4.58 -2.69 -5.39
N LEU A 100 -3.94 -1.84 -4.58
CA LEU A 100 -2.55 -2.02 -4.14
C LEU A 100 -2.27 -1.30 -2.83
N ILE A 101 -1.58 -1.98 -1.91
CA ILE A 101 -0.98 -1.39 -0.70
C ILE A 101 0.54 -1.54 -0.80
N ILE A 102 1.28 -0.45 -0.61
CA ILE A 102 2.74 -0.39 -0.69
C ILE A 102 3.38 0.25 0.53
#